data_AF-A0A1B9KIG4-F1
#
_entry.id   AF-A0A1B9KIG4-F1
#
_cell.length_a   1.000
_cell.length_b   1.000
_cell.length_c   1.000
_cell.angle_alpha   90.00
_cell.angle_beta   90.00
_cell.angle_gamma   90.00
#
_symmetry.space_group_name_H-M   'P 1'
#
loop_
_entity.id
_entity.type
_entity.pdbx_description
1 polymer ?
#
loop_
_entity_poly.entity_id
_entity_poly.type
_entity_poly.pdbx_seq_one_letter_code
_entity_poly.pdbx_strand_id
1 'polypeptide(L)'
;MQQNNKNPCFEKSTDTLPLNKAHKNVSYNLANNDNCKIENFDFGHCDKEFRYLSLPSKNGIDMVLVPMDCGDFPYRLYLLTIKDHQIHSKLYVEGEWYEPGNNENLIEKTYFTISKDFIITVTTEYDNNLTIKHYYLNQDGYLKEKTNNN
;
A
#
# COMPACT_ATOMS: atom_id res chain seq x y z
N MET A 1 -9.06 12.95 -33.31
CA MET A 1 -9.23 12.47 -31.93
C MET A 1 -8.32 11.27 -31.75
N GLN A 2 -7.08 11.46 -31.31
CA GLN A 2 -6.18 10.34 -31.02
C GLN A 2 -6.52 9.84 -29.61
N GLN A 3 -7.17 8.68 -29.53
CA GLN A 3 -7.15 7.90 -28.30
C GLN A 3 -5.72 7.41 -28.13
N ASN A 4 -4.95 8.11 -27.31
CA ASN A 4 -3.68 7.60 -26.84
C ASN A 4 -3.98 6.34 -26.02
N ASN A 5 -3.86 5.17 -26.63
CA ASN A 5 -3.71 3.89 -25.95
C ASN A 5 -2.36 3.92 -25.20
N LYS A 6 -2.28 4.70 -24.12
CA LYS A 6 -1.26 4.49 -23.11
C LYS A 6 -1.64 3.20 -22.40
N ASN A 7 -0.79 2.19 -22.51
CA ASN A 7 -0.94 0.99 -21.70
C ASN A 7 -1.02 1.41 -20.22
N PRO A 8 -1.93 0.81 -19.43
CA PRO A 8 -2.01 1.10 -18.01
C PRO A 8 -0.68 0.74 -17.33
N CYS A 9 -0.26 1.61 -16.43
CA CYS A 9 0.98 1.45 -15.66
C CYS A 9 1.02 0.22 -14.76
N PHE A 10 -0.15 -0.15 -14.25
CA PHE A 10 -0.34 -1.26 -13.35
C PHE A 10 -1.37 -2.22 -13.93
N GLU A 11 -1.15 -3.51 -13.72
CA GLU A 11 -2.16 -4.51 -14.04
C GLU A 11 -3.41 -4.28 -13.19
N LYS A 12 -4.59 -4.58 -13.74
CA LYS A 12 -5.83 -4.49 -12.96
C LYS A 12 -5.85 -5.59 -11.91
N SER A 13 -6.22 -5.24 -10.69
CA SER A 13 -6.45 -6.22 -9.62
C SER A 13 -7.60 -7.16 -10.00
N THR A 14 -7.44 -8.44 -9.69
CA THR A 14 -8.51 -9.45 -9.75
C THR A 14 -9.32 -9.52 -8.46
N ASP A 15 -8.91 -8.79 -7.42
CA ASP A 15 -9.60 -8.79 -6.14
C ASP A 15 -10.91 -8.00 -6.20
N THR A 16 -11.84 -8.36 -5.31
CA THR A 16 -13.11 -7.66 -5.14
C THR A 16 -13.22 -7.11 -3.72
N LEU A 17 -14.03 -6.06 -3.55
CA LEU A 17 -14.30 -5.48 -2.24
C LEU A 17 -15.51 -6.16 -1.57
N PRO A 18 -15.50 -6.33 -0.23
CA PRO A 18 -14.46 -5.89 0.70
C PRO A 18 -13.22 -6.79 0.63
N LEU A 19 -12.05 -6.18 0.78
CA LEU A 19 -10.77 -6.87 0.83
C LEU A 19 -10.43 -7.19 2.29
N ASN A 20 -10.28 -8.47 2.60
CA ASN A 20 -9.82 -8.96 3.90
C ASN A 20 -9.03 -10.27 3.67
N LYS A 21 -7.77 -10.13 3.27
CA LYS A 21 -6.84 -11.25 3.09
C LYS A 21 -5.42 -10.78 3.40
N ALA A 22 -4.58 -11.72 3.83
CA ALA A 22 -3.15 -11.46 3.99
C ALA A 22 -2.43 -11.54 2.63
N HIS A 23 -1.32 -10.83 2.51
CA HIS A 23 -0.48 -10.74 1.31
C HIS A 23 0.95 -11.24 1.57
N LYS A 24 1.14 -12.05 2.62
CA LYS A 24 2.42 -12.74 2.89
C LYS A 24 2.62 -13.87 1.88
N ASN A 25 3.84 -14.03 1.36
CA ASN A 25 4.23 -15.08 0.40
C ASN A 25 3.47 -15.08 -0.94
N VAL A 26 3.03 -13.91 -1.41
CA VAL A 26 2.42 -13.75 -2.74
C VAL A 26 3.46 -13.45 -3.82
N SER A 27 3.10 -13.66 -5.08
CA SER A 27 3.91 -13.21 -6.23
C SER A 27 3.63 -11.73 -6.50
N TYR A 28 4.68 -10.98 -6.83
CA TYR A 28 4.61 -9.56 -7.14
C TYR A 28 4.94 -9.31 -8.61
N ASN A 29 4.29 -8.30 -9.17
CA ASN A 29 4.64 -7.73 -10.48
C ASN A 29 5.78 -6.72 -10.31
N LEU A 30 6.40 -6.31 -11.43
CA LEU A 30 7.44 -5.26 -11.46
C LEU A 30 6.91 -3.99 -12.14
N ALA A 31 7.15 -2.84 -11.52
CA ALA A 31 6.77 -1.52 -12.01
C ALA A 31 7.96 -0.56 -12.07
N ASN A 32 7.70 0.65 -12.57
CA ASN A 32 8.67 1.73 -12.78
C ASN A 32 9.75 1.43 -13.83
N ASN A 33 9.35 0.73 -14.90
CA ASN A 33 10.19 0.44 -16.06
C ASN A 33 10.04 1.53 -17.14
N ASP A 34 10.73 1.36 -18.28
CA ASP A 34 10.73 2.35 -19.36
C ASP A 34 9.35 2.66 -19.96
N ASN A 35 8.37 1.77 -19.80
CA ASN A 35 7.01 1.97 -20.33
C ASN A 35 6.08 2.69 -19.35
N CYS A 36 6.42 2.75 -18.07
CA CYS A 36 5.66 3.45 -17.05
C CYS A 36 6.60 3.95 -15.96
N LYS A 37 6.88 5.25 -15.94
CA LYS A 37 7.71 5.90 -14.92
C LYS A 37 6.83 6.60 -13.90
N ILE A 38 7.02 6.26 -12.64
CA ILE A 38 6.35 6.90 -11.50
C ILE A 38 7.25 8.00 -10.97
N GLU A 39 6.73 9.22 -10.95
CA GLU A 39 7.44 10.38 -10.41
C GLU A 39 7.41 10.37 -8.88
N ASN A 40 8.40 11.02 -8.26
CA ASN A 40 8.54 11.15 -6.81
C ASN A 40 8.53 9.81 -6.06
N PHE A 41 9.00 8.75 -6.72
CA PHE A 41 9.26 7.46 -6.10
C PHE A 41 10.53 7.53 -5.23
N ASP A 42 10.44 8.26 -4.12
CA ASP A 42 11.42 8.23 -3.02
C ASP A 42 10.88 7.34 -1.90
N PHE A 43 10.78 6.05 -2.23
CA PHE A 43 10.31 5.02 -1.33
C PHE A 43 11.51 4.16 -0.99
N GLY A 44 12.42 4.60 -0.11
CA GLY A 44 13.43 3.77 0.58
C GLY A 44 13.98 2.52 -0.12
N HIS A 45 14.05 2.50 -1.44
CA HIS A 45 14.29 1.35 -2.28
C HIS A 45 15.67 1.58 -2.84
N CYS A 46 16.44 0.52 -2.85
CA CYS A 46 17.80 0.50 -3.31
C CYS A 46 17.82 0.56 -4.85
N ASP A 47 16.68 0.25 -5.48
CA ASP A 47 16.50 0.16 -6.91
C ASP A 47 15.43 1.15 -7.43
N LYS A 48 15.54 1.47 -8.72
CA LYS A 48 14.58 2.32 -9.43
C LYS A 48 13.27 1.59 -9.72
N GLU A 49 13.35 0.30 -9.98
CA GLU A 49 12.18 -0.56 -10.18
C GLU A 49 11.67 -1.06 -8.84
N PHE A 50 10.36 -1.32 -8.73
CA PHE A 50 9.79 -1.84 -7.49
C PHE A 50 8.78 -2.95 -7.75
N ARG A 51 8.72 -3.86 -6.78
CA ARG A 51 7.74 -4.94 -6.75
C ARG A 51 6.40 -4.41 -6.28
N TYR A 52 5.30 -4.90 -6.85
CA TYR A 52 3.98 -4.46 -6.44
C TYR A 52 2.90 -5.53 -6.58
N LEU A 53 1.80 -5.34 -5.86
CA LEU A 53 0.55 -6.08 -6.04
C LEU A 53 -0.60 -5.08 -6.21
N SER A 54 -1.39 -5.25 -7.27
CA SER A 54 -2.53 -4.37 -7.54
C SER A 54 -3.70 -4.67 -6.61
N LEU A 55 -4.27 -3.62 -6.03
CA LEU A 55 -5.54 -3.63 -5.31
C LEU A 55 -6.65 -3.03 -6.19
N PRO A 56 -7.93 -3.19 -5.82
CA PRO A 56 -9.03 -2.51 -6.49
C PRO A 56 -8.79 -0.99 -6.57
N SER A 57 -8.80 -0.43 -7.78
CA SER A 57 -8.67 1.00 -8.04
C SER A 57 -9.96 1.75 -7.77
N LYS A 58 -9.90 3.06 -7.46
CA LYS A 58 -11.07 3.93 -7.28
C LYS A 58 -10.93 5.20 -8.10
N ASN A 59 -11.91 5.54 -8.93
CA ASN A 59 -11.99 6.84 -9.64
C ASN A 59 -10.71 7.21 -10.41
N GLY A 60 -10.06 6.24 -11.07
CA GLY A 60 -8.81 6.48 -11.81
C GLY A 60 -7.57 6.63 -10.93
N ILE A 61 -7.67 6.28 -9.65
CA ILE A 61 -6.54 6.20 -8.72
C ILE A 61 -6.17 4.73 -8.56
N ASP A 62 -4.94 4.40 -8.94
CA ASP A 62 -4.36 3.09 -8.74
C ASP A 62 -3.95 2.92 -7.27
N MET A 63 -4.19 1.73 -6.75
CA MET A 63 -3.82 1.33 -5.41
C MET A 63 -2.94 0.09 -5.50
N VAL A 64 -1.72 0.18 -4.99
CA VAL A 64 -0.77 -0.93 -5.04
C VAL A 64 -0.13 -1.16 -3.68
N LEU A 65 0.07 -2.44 -3.33
CA LEU A 65 0.93 -2.82 -2.22
C LEU A 65 2.36 -2.93 -2.72
N VAL A 66 3.30 -2.32 -2.00
CA VAL A 66 4.73 -2.36 -2.30
C VAL A 66 5.46 -2.92 -1.09
N PRO A 67 6.24 -4.01 -1.24
CA PRO A 67 7.06 -4.53 -0.17
C PRO A 67 8.25 -3.59 0.11
N MET A 68 8.61 -3.45 1.38
CA MET A 68 9.83 -2.74 1.78
C MET A 68 11.03 -3.66 1.59
N ASP A 69 11.65 -3.57 0.42
CA ASP A 69 12.73 -4.48 -0.01
C ASP A 69 14.12 -4.09 0.50
N CYS A 70 14.24 -2.92 1.14
CA CYS A 70 15.49 -2.46 1.73
C CYS A 70 15.40 -2.33 3.24
N GLY A 71 16.49 -2.74 3.88
CA GLY A 71 16.55 -2.95 5.33
C GLY A 71 16.30 -4.41 5.71
N ASP A 72 16.61 -4.73 6.95
CA ASP A 72 16.41 -6.07 7.51
C ASP A 72 15.00 -6.18 8.10
N PHE A 73 13.99 -6.19 7.22
CA PHE A 73 12.59 -6.35 7.60
C PHE A 73 12.06 -7.66 7.04
N PRO A 74 11.55 -8.58 7.88
CA PRO A 74 11.11 -9.88 7.39
C PRO A 74 9.86 -9.76 6.51
N TYR A 75 8.99 -8.80 6.80
CA TYR A 75 7.72 -8.63 6.11
C TYR A 75 7.10 -7.25 6.38
N ARG A 76 7.15 -6.32 5.42
CA ARG A 76 6.47 -5.01 5.51
C ARG A 76 5.94 -4.58 4.15
N LEU A 77 4.66 -4.25 4.09
CA LEU A 77 3.95 -3.77 2.91
C LEU A 77 3.38 -2.37 3.17
N TYR A 78 3.59 -1.49 2.20
CA TYR A 78 2.95 -0.19 2.17
C TYR A 78 1.94 -0.14 1.04
N LEU A 79 0.82 0.51 1.32
CA LEU A 79 -0.15 0.94 0.33
C LEU A 79 0.31 2.26 -0.28
N LEU A 80 0.47 2.27 -1.60
CA LEU A 80 0.63 3.48 -2.39
C LEU A 80 -0.65 3.81 -3.14
N THR A 81 -0.98 5.10 -3.17
CA THR A 81 -2.00 5.63 -4.08
C THR A 81 -1.31 6.42 -5.18
N ILE A 82 -1.67 6.10 -6.42
CA ILE A 82 -1.00 6.62 -7.60
C ILE A 82 -2.05 7.19 -8.54
N LYS A 83 -1.84 8.43 -8.97
CA LYS A 83 -2.71 9.14 -9.90
C LYS A 83 -1.83 9.95 -10.83
N ASP A 84 -2.15 9.92 -12.13
CA ASP A 84 -1.39 10.65 -13.16
C ASP A 84 0.12 10.39 -13.12
N HIS A 85 0.52 9.15 -12.82
CA HIS A 85 1.92 8.69 -12.68
C HIS A 85 2.69 9.28 -11.48
N GLN A 86 1.99 9.87 -10.49
CA GLN A 86 2.59 10.42 -9.28
C GLN A 86 2.06 9.69 -8.05
N ILE A 87 2.93 9.47 -7.06
CA ILE A 87 2.50 8.97 -5.74
C ILE A 87 1.88 10.11 -4.95
N HIS A 88 0.65 9.91 -4.48
CA HIS A 88 -0.07 10.87 -3.64
C HIS A 88 -0.09 10.49 -2.17
N SER A 89 -0.07 9.20 -1.84
CA SER A 89 0.01 8.75 -0.45
C SER A 89 0.77 7.45 -0.31
N LYS A 90 1.34 7.30 0.89
CA LYS A 90 2.06 6.13 1.35
C LYS A 90 1.56 5.81 2.75
N LEU A 91 1.16 4.56 2.99
CA LEU A 91 0.66 4.10 4.27
C LEU A 91 1.21 2.70 4.57
N TYR A 92 1.80 2.50 5.75
CA TYR A 92 2.14 1.16 6.22
C TYR A 92 0.83 0.44 6.59
N VAL A 93 0.58 -0.73 5.99
CA VAL A 93 -0.73 -1.40 6.07
C VAL A 93 -0.66 -2.87 6.44
N GLU A 94 0.46 -3.55 6.21
CA GLU A 94 0.60 -4.96 6.54
C GLU A 94 2.05 -5.31 6.85
N GLY A 95 2.31 -6.06 7.91
CA GLY A 95 3.67 -6.46 8.23
C GLY A 95 3.91 -6.85 9.67
N GLU A 96 5.17 -7.21 9.92
CA GLU A 96 5.74 -7.53 11.21
C GLU A 96 6.94 -6.62 11.46
N TRP A 97 7.09 -6.11 12.67
CA TRP A 97 8.27 -5.36 13.09
C TRP A 97 8.66 -5.67 14.53
N TYR A 98 9.96 -5.70 14.78
CA TYR A 98 10.52 -5.80 16.12
C TYR A 98 11.80 -4.97 16.16
N GLU A 99 12.11 -4.41 17.34
CA GLU A 99 13.37 -3.69 17.55
C GLU A 99 14.50 -4.71 17.76
N PRO A 100 15.59 -4.68 16.96
CA PRO A 100 16.74 -5.53 17.18
C PRO A 100 17.33 -5.35 18.59
N GLY A 101 17.56 -6.44 19.31
CA GLY A 101 18.09 -6.41 20.68
C GLY A 101 17.05 -6.19 21.78
N ASN A 102 15.76 -6.06 21.43
CA ASN A 102 14.66 -6.14 22.38
C ASN A 102 14.15 -7.59 22.53
N ASN A 103 13.20 -7.84 23.44
CA ASN A 103 12.57 -9.15 23.59
C ASN A 103 11.92 -9.57 22.25
N GLU A 104 12.41 -10.66 21.64
CA GLU A 104 11.91 -11.22 20.37
C GLU A 104 10.41 -11.54 20.40
N ASN A 105 9.79 -11.59 21.58
CA ASN A 105 8.35 -11.77 21.75
C ASN A 105 7.52 -10.48 21.58
N LEU A 106 8.16 -9.30 21.51
CA LEU A 106 7.51 -8.00 21.27
C LEU A 106 7.50 -7.67 19.77
N ILE A 107 6.63 -8.36 19.04
CA ILE A 107 6.45 -8.17 17.60
C ILE A 107 5.22 -7.30 17.38
N GLU A 108 5.42 -6.15 16.74
CA GLU A 108 4.35 -5.37 16.14
C GLU A 108 3.77 -6.14 14.96
N LYS A 109 2.46 -6.34 14.95
CA LYS A 109 1.72 -6.93 13.83
C LYS A 109 0.75 -5.92 13.27
N THR A 110 0.82 -5.67 11.97
CA THR A 110 -0.08 -4.75 11.29
C THR A 110 -0.79 -5.49 10.16
N TYR A 111 -2.09 -5.23 10.01
CA TYR A 111 -2.91 -5.75 8.94
C TYR A 111 -3.97 -4.72 8.55
N PHE A 112 -4.54 -4.87 7.36
CA PHE A 112 -5.55 -3.94 6.87
C PHE A 112 -6.71 -4.62 6.18
N THR A 113 -7.80 -3.88 6.06
CA THR A 113 -8.95 -4.24 5.24
C THR A 113 -9.38 -3.04 4.39
N ILE A 114 -10.07 -3.31 3.29
CA ILE A 114 -10.74 -2.27 2.49
C ILE A 114 -12.23 -2.60 2.42
N SER A 115 -13.08 -1.72 2.93
CA SER A 115 -14.54 -1.91 2.89
C SER A 115 -15.11 -1.74 1.47
N LYS A 116 -16.37 -2.13 1.26
CA LYS A 116 -17.09 -1.86 -0.01
C LYS A 116 -17.16 -0.37 -0.36
N ASP A 117 -17.16 0.49 0.66
CA ASP A 117 -17.16 1.95 0.50
C ASP A 117 -15.75 2.54 0.35
N PHE A 118 -14.74 1.67 0.18
CA PHE A 118 -13.31 2.03 0.12
C PHE A 118 -12.79 2.73 1.37
N ILE A 119 -13.28 2.34 2.55
CA ILE A 119 -12.65 2.72 3.81
C ILE A 119 -11.53 1.72 4.09
N ILE A 120 -10.30 2.23 4.16
CA ILE A 120 -9.12 1.45 4.53
C ILE A 120 -9.04 1.47 6.04
N THR A 121 -9.05 0.29 6.67
CA THR A 121 -8.86 0.16 8.11
C THR A 121 -7.53 -0.51 8.35
N VAL A 122 -6.62 0.16 9.05
CA VAL A 122 -5.33 -0.39 9.49
C VAL A 122 -5.42 -0.70 10.96
N THR A 123 -5.11 -1.93 11.31
CA THR A 123 -5.05 -2.40 12.69
C THR A 123 -3.62 -2.79 13.02
N THR A 124 -3.10 -2.25 14.11
CA THR A 124 -1.77 -2.52 14.62
C THR A 124 -1.87 -3.05 16.04
N GLU A 125 -1.26 -4.20 16.28
CA GLU A 125 -1.10 -4.85 17.58
C GLU A 125 0.36 -4.74 18.01
N TYR A 126 0.60 -4.17 19.19
CA TYR A 126 1.94 -4.11 19.80
C TYR A 126 1.83 -4.05 21.32
N ASP A 127 2.57 -4.92 22.02
CA ASP A 127 2.63 -4.96 23.49
C ASP A 127 1.24 -4.94 24.16
N ASN A 128 0.36 -5.86 23.74
CA ASN A 128 -1.04 -5.95 24.17
C ASN A 128 -1.92 -4.70 23.90
N ASN A 129 -1.41 -3.71 23.18
CA ASN A 129 -2.17 -2.56 22.73
C ASN A 129 -2.67 -2.78 21.30
N LEU A 130 -3.90 -2.34 21.05
CA LEU A 130 -4.56 -2.38 19.76
C LEU A 130 -4.83 -0.96 19.28
N THR A 131 -4.26 -0.58 18.14
CA THR A 131 -4.55 0.69 17.47
C THR A 131 -5.32 0.42 16.19
N ILE A 132 -6.45 1.09 16.00
CA ILE A 132 -7.25 1.00 14.78
C ILE A 132 -7.36 2.39 14.17
N LYS A 133 -6.97 2.52 12.91
CA LYS A 133 -7.06 3.76 12.15
C LYS A 133 -7.86 3.56 10.88
N HIS A 134 -8.71 4.53 10.56
CA HIS A 134 -9.53 4.51 9.35
C HIS A 134 -9.07 5.61 8.41
N TYR A 135 -8.96 5.27 7.13
CA TYR A 135 -8.56 6.20 6.08
C TYR A 135 -9.60 6.21 4.97
N TYR A 136 -9.88 7.39 4.43
CA TYR A 136 -10.63 7.55 3.19
C TYR A 136 -9.70 8.08 2.10
N LEU A 137 -9.91 7.59 0.87
CA LEU A 137 -9.26 8.08 -0.33
C LEU A 137 -10.07 9.23 -0.93
N ASN A 138 -9.47 10.42 -1.00
CA ASN A 138 -10.10 11.58 -1.65
C ASN A 138 -9.93 11.52 -3.19
N GLN A 139 -10.60 12.44 -3.90
CA GLN A 139 -10.60 12.48 -5.37
C GLN A 139 -9.23 12.85 -5.98
N ASP A 140 -8.35 13.44 -5.17
CA ASP A 140 -7.01 13.85 -5.56
C ASP A 140 -5.97 12.74 -5.35
N GLY A 141 -6.38 11.57 -4.87
CA GLY A 141 -5.48 10.45 -4.63
C GLY A 141 -4.87 10.42 -3.23
N TYR A 142 -5.20 11.37 -2.35
CA TYR A 142 -4.65 11.40 -0.99
C TYR A 142 -5.48 10.56 -0.01
N LEU A 143 -4.78 9.76 0.80
CA LEU A 143 -5.33 9.12 1.98
C LEU A 143 -5.43 10.13 3.12
N LYS A 144 -6.59 10.18 3.78
CA LYS A 144 -6.84 11.03 4.94
C LYS A 144 -7.36 10.18 6.09
N GLU A 145 -6.69 10.28 7.23
CA GLU A 145 -7.15 9.64 8.46
C GLU A 145 -8.47 10.27 8.89
N LYS A 146 -9.47 9.43 9.20
CA LYS A 146 -10.73 9.87 9.77
C LYS A 146 -10.48 10.17 11.25
N THR A 147 -10.21 11.44 11.56
CA THR A 147 -10.22 11.90 12.95
C THR A 147 -11.66 12.02 13.41
N ASN A 148 -11.97 11.45 14.58
CA ASN A 148 -13.24 11.74 15.25
C ASN A 148 -13.17 13.19 15.74
N ASN A 149 -13.57 14.15 14.91
CA ASN A 149 -13.85 15.50 15.37
C ASN A 149 -15.24 15.42 16.02
N ASN A 150 -15.26 15.47 17.36
CA ASN A 150 -16.47 15.74 18.14
C ASN A 150 -17.06 17.09 17.75
#